data_AF-A0A916G3S0-F1
#
_entry.id   AF-A0A916G3S0-F1
#
_cell.length_a   1.000
_cell.length_b   1.000
_cell.length_c   1.000
_cell.angle_alpha   90.00
_cell.angle_beta   90.00
_cell.angle_gamma   90.00
#
_symmetry.space_group_name_H-M   'P 1'
#
loop_
_entity.id
_entity.type
_entity.pdbx_description
1 polymer ?
#
loop_
_entity_poly.entity_id
_entity_poly.type
_entity_poly.pdbx_seq_one_letter_code
_entity_poly.pdbx_strand_id
1 'polypeptide(L)' 'MSFWDILTYVAWSLSAIMLMWMVVDAFMISSQYDEEFLMSSREGEDDVMHGVELDGEIG' A
#
# COMPACT_ATOMS: atom_id res chain seq x y z
N MET A 1 -3.76 -40.07 1.57
CA MET A 1 -3.75 -38.65 1.94
C MET A 1 -4.53 -38.49 3.22
N SER A 2 -3.87 -38.01 4.27
CA SER A 2 -4.53 -37.72 5.54
C SER A 2 -5.22 -36.36 5.50
N PHE A 3 -6.15 -36.13 6.43
CA PHE A 3 -6.80 -34.83 6.62
C PHE A 3 -5.78 -33.70 6.82
N TRP A 4 -4.71 -33.97 7.57
CA TRP A 4 -3.64 -33.00 7.84
C TRP A 4 -2.82 -32.66 6.59
N ASP A 5 -2.61 -33.62 5.69
CA ASP A 5 -1.90 -33.37 4.43
C ASP A 5 -2.68 -32.39 3.55
N ILE A 6 -4.00 -32.59 3.45
CA ILE A 6 -4.90 -31.71 2.68
C ILE A 6 -4.87 -30.30 3.27
N LEU A 7 -5.01 -30.16 4.59
CA LEU A 7 -4.92 -28.85 5.25
C LEU A 7 -3.57 -28.17 5.01
N THR A 8 -2.48 -28.93 5.04
CA THR A 8 -1.14 -28.40 4.78
C THR A 8 -1.01 -27.86 3.37
N TYR A 9 -1.51 -28.60 2.36
CA TYR A 9 -1.50 -28.12 0.98
C TYR A 9 -2.36 -26.87 0.79
N VAL A 10 -3.55 -26.82 1.40
CA VAL A 10 -4.41 -25.63 1.33
C VAL A 10 -3.71 -24.42 1.95
N ALA A 11 -3.11 -24.58 3.13
CA ALA A 11 -2.38 -23.48 3.79
C ALA A 11 -1.22 -22.96 2.94
N TRP A 12 -0.45 -23.87 2.33
CA TRP A 12 0.64 -23.51 1.43
C TRP A 12 0.14 -22.79 0.17
N SER A 13 -0.92 -23.29 -0.46
CA SER A 13 -1.50 -22.67 -1.64
C SER A 13 -2.03 -21.26 -1.33
N LEU A 14 -2.72 -21.08 -0.20
CA LEU A 14 -3.21 -19.77 0.23
C LEU A 14 -2.07 -18.79 0.48
N SER A 15 -1.00 -19.24 1.14
CA SER A 15 0.21 -18.43 1.36
C SER A 15 0.84 -17.98 0.04
N ALA A 16 1.00 -18.90 -0.92
CA ALA A 16 1.57 -18.60 -2.22
C ALA A 16 0.70 -17.60 -3.02
N ILE A 17 -0.63 -17.75 -2.97
CA ILE A 17 -1.57 -16.81 -3.59
C ILE A 17 -1.46 -15.42 -2.97
N MET A 18 -1.40 -15.33 -1.64
CA MET A 18 -1.24 -14.06 -0.93
C MET A 18 0.07 -13.35 -1.31
N LEU A 19 1.18 -14.08 -1.33
CA LEU A 19 2.47 -13.52 -1.73
C LEU A 19 2.42 -13.01 -3.17
N MET A 20 1.87 -13.82 -4.10
CA MET A 20 1.73 -13.42 -5.50
C MET A 20 0.88 -12.15 -5.64
N TRP A 21 -0.22 -12.04 -4.89
CA TRP A 21 -1.07 -10.87 -4.90
C TRP A 21 -0.32 -9.62 -4.41
N MET A 22 0.42 -9.71 -3.30
CA MET A 22 1.24 -8.58 -2.80
C MET A 22 2.28 -8.11 -3.83
N VAL A 23 2.92 -9.06 -4.52
CA VAL A 23 3.93 -8.73 -5.53
C VAL A 23 3.29 -8.03 -6.73
N VAL A 24 2.16 -8.53 -7.23
CA VAL A 24 1.42 -7.90 -8.34
C VAL A 24 0.96 -6.49 -7.95
N ASP A 25 0.42 -6.34 -6.75
CA ASP A 25 -0.01 -5.04 -6.22
C ASP A 25 1.15 -4.04 -6.14
N ALA A 26 2.29 -4.45 -5.57
CA ALA A 26 3.48 -3.62 -5.50
C ALA A 26 3.99 -3.20 -6.90
N PHE A 27 4.02 -4.11 -7.86
CA PHE A 27 4.38 -3.78 -9.24
C PHE A 27 3.38 -2.82 -9.90
N MET A 28 2.07 -3.01 -9.66
CA MET A 28 1.05 -2.14 -10.23
C MET A 28 1.13 -0.72 -9.66
N ILE A 29 1.33 -0.58 -8.36
CA ILE A 29 1.51 0.72 -7.68
C ILE A 29 2.79 1.40 -8.15
N SER A 30 3.91 0.66 -8.20
CA SER A 30 5.19 1.19 -8.71
C SER A 30 5.11 1.65 -10.16
N SER A 31 4.23 1.06 -10.98
CA SER A 31 4.02 1.50 -12.37
C SER A 31 3.12 2.73 -12.49
N GLN A 32 2.23 2.97 -11.53
CA GLN A 32 1.25 4.06 -11.60
C GLN A 32 1.72 5.34 -10.90
N TYR A 33 2.62 5.23 -9.93
CA TYR A 33 3.09 6.36 -9.13
C TYR A 33 4.60 6.50 -9.24
N ASP A 34 5.07 7.74 -9.31
CA ASP A 34 6.50 8.04 -9.36
C ASP A 34 7.17 7.72 -8.01
N GLU A 35 8.44 7.33 -8.05
CA GLU A 35 9.17 6.90 -6.85
C GLU A 35 9.39 8.08 -5.89
N GLU A 36 9.57 9.29 -6.43
CA GLU A 36 9.62 10.52 -5.62
C GLU A 36 8.31 10.76 -4.88
N PHE A 37 7.16 10.42 -5.48
CA PHE A 37 5.87 10.51 -4.80
C PHE A 37 5.71 9.42 -3.74
N LEU A 38 6.04 8.16 -4.06
CA LEU A 38 5.93 7.03 -3.13
C LEU A 38 6.88 7.13 -1.93
N MET A 39 8.05 7.76 -2.11
CA MET A 39 9.03 8.02 -1.04
C MET A 39 8.84 9.38 -0.37
N SER A 40 7.95 10.24 -0.89
CA SER A 40 7.62 11.51 -0.25
C SER A 40 6.83 11.23 1.03
N SER A 41 7.39 11.64 2.17
CA SER A 41 6.68 11.64 3.46
C SER A 41 5.67 12.81 3.48
N ARG A 42 4.64 12.74 2.64
CA ARG A 42 3.56 13.74 2.54
C ARG A 42 2.50 13.59 3.63
N GLU A 43 2.89 13.20 4.83
CA GLU A 43 2.01 13.29 6.00
C GLU A 43 1.97 14.76 6.46
N GLY A 44 1.19 15.59 5.75
CA GLY A 44 0.94 16.98 6.14
C GLY A 44 0.96 18.04 5.05
N GLU A 45 1.20 17.72 3.76
CA GLU A 45 1.18 18.76 2.72
C GLU A 45 -0.21 19.40 2.54
N ASP A 46 -1.27 18.60 2.72
CA ASP A 46 -2.66 19.08 2.71
C ASP A 46 -2.96 19.97 3.94
N ASP A 47 -2.41 19.65 5.11
CA ASP A 47 -2.56 20.43 6.35
C ASP A 47 -1.78 21.76 6.28
N VAL A 48 -0.61 21.79 5.64
CA VAL A 48 0.17 23.03 5.43
C VAL A 48 -0.54 23.96 4.46
N MET A 49 -1.08 23.45 3.34
CA MET A 49 -1.89 24.25 2.42
C MET A 49 -3.17 24.77 3.08
N HIS A 50 -3.86 23.94 3.86
CA HIS A 50 -5.05 24.37 4.59
C HIS A 50 -4.73 25.39 5.68
N GLY A 51 -3.61 25.24 6.41
CA GLY A 51 -3.15 26.20 7.42
C GLY A 51 -2.76 27.56 6.83
N VAL A 52 -2.15 27.59 5.64
CA VAL A 52 -1.82 28.82 4.92
C VAL A 52 -3.07 29.56 4.45
N GLU A 53 -4.12 28.85 4.01
CA GLU A 53 -5.39 29.49 3.62
C GLU A 53 -6.12 30.12 4.82
N LEU A 54 -6.04 29.52 6.01
CA LEU A 54 -6.61 30.09 7.24
C LEU A 54 -5.85 31.32 7.75
N ASP A 55 -4.54 31.41 7.52
CA ASP A 55 -3.71 32.58 7.88
C ASP A 55 -3.93 33.77 6.93
N GLY A 56 -4.32 33.49 5.67
CA GLY A 56 -4.63 34.51 4.66
C GLY A 56 -5.97 35.22 4.82
N GLU A 57 -6.94 34.65 5.56
CA GLU A 57 -8.23 35.30 5.86
C GLU A 57 -8.18 36.22 7.10
N ILE A 58 -7.11 36.16 7.91
CA ILE A 58 -6.97 36.94 9.15
C ILE A 58 -5.92 38.07 9.07
N GLY A 59 -5.33 38.29 7.89
CA GLY A 59 -4.34 39.34 7.60
C GLY A 59 -4.94 40.65 7.09
#